data_AF-A0A561T737-F1
#
_entry.id   AF-A0A561T737-F1
#
_cell.length_a   1.000
_cell.length_b   1.000
_cell.length_c   1.000
_cell.angle_alpha   90.00
_cell.angle_beta   90.00
_cell.angle_gamma   90.00
#
_symmetry.space_group_name_H-M   'P 1'
#
loop_
_entity.id
_entity.type
_entity.pdbx_description
1 polymer ?
#
loop_
_entity_poly.entity_id
_entity_poly.type
_entity_poly.pdbx_seq_one_letter_code
_entity_poly.pdbx_strand_id
1 'polypeptide(L)'
;MGLDRLIRLVPPPATPVDAGSDWQAVTRRLGVRLPGDYRGLVEQYGWGEFCDLLRLWTPFGTNRFNGIDWQTAPAPPVSARDRERYPYPLHPAPGGLLVWGGTIDADRLCWLTGGEPQDWPVVVWSEDGRYETFAPGAAEFIEGWIGGRITSRVLAEMEPELAPWFTAARPRVHRCLHLTEGALPHAERLRVLRAALAPTADRGSWRSESGDDGQDHFATADTDWLLTYDLARPHQIRIAYPAEHSAPAWQRLHEAVELMGCRIVRVTAGNGLPVPTWDPEPGEALP
;
A
#
# COMPACT_ATOMS: atom_id res chain seq x y z
N MET A 1 -19.62 -12.92 0.05
CA MET A 1 -18.89 -13.76 -0.94
C MET A 1 -17.57 -13.13 -1.37
N GLY A 2 -17.55 -11.94 -1.99
CA GLY A 2 -16.29 -11.27 -2.39
C GLY A 2 -15.36 -10.99 -1.21
N LEU A 3 -15.86 -10.34 -0.16
CA LEU A 3 -15.08 -10.04 1.06
C LEU A 3 -14.53 -11.31 1.76
N ASP A 4 -15.35 -12.36 1.90
CA ASP A 4 -14.90 -13.60 2.57
C ASP A 4 -13.79 -14.31 1.79
N ARG A 5 -13.82 -14.22 0.45
CA ARG A 5 -12.74 -14.74 -0.40
C ARG A 5 -11.49 -13.88 -0.28
N LEU A 6 -11.64 -12.56 -0.25
CA LEU A 6 -10.52 -11.64 -0.05
C LEU A 6 -9.81 -11.91 1.27
N ILE A 7 -10.55 -12.06 2.38
CA ILE A 7 -10.00 -12.37 3.71
C ILE A 7 -9.19 -13.67 3.73
N ARG A 8 -9.60 -14.68 2.92
CA ARG A 8 -8.85 -15.93 2.79
C ARG A 8 -7.57 -15.79 1.97
N LEU A 9 -7.57 -14.90 0.97
CA LEU A 9 -6.40 -14.64 0.14
C LEU A 9 -5.40 -13.71 0.86
N VAL A 10 -5.91 -12.67 1.50
CA VAL A 10 -5.14 -11.64 2.19
C VAL A 10 -5.68 -11.48 3.60
N PRO A 11 -5.05 -12.09 4.61
CA PRO A 11 -5.47 -11.91 6.00
C PRO A 11 -5.49 -10.42 6.40
N PRO A 12 -6.56 -9.95 7.06
CA PRO A 12 -6.62 -8.58 7.56
C PRO A 12 -5.52 -8.29 8.60
N PRO A 13 -5.10 -7.03 8.77
CA PRO A 13 -4.15 -6.65 9.80
C PRO A 13 -4.75 -6.88 11.20
N ALA A 14 -3.91 -7.24 12.17
CA ALA A 14 -4.36 -7.45 13.56
C ALA A 14 -5.00 -6.19 14.18
N THR A 15 -4.51 -5.01 13.78
CA THR A 15 -5.04 -3.71 14.19
C THR A 15 -5.26 -2.83 12.95
N PRO A 16 -6.48 -2.84 12.37
CA PRO A 16 -6.84 -1.97 11.26
C PRO A 16 -6.72 -0.48 11.64
N VAL A 17 -6.23 0.35 10.73
CA VAL A 17 -6.11 1.80 10.91
C VAL A 17 -7.37 2.48 10.37
N ASP A 18 -7.93 3.47 11.06
CA ASP A 18 -9.12 4.21 10.59
C ASP A 18 -10.32 3.32 10.19
N ALA A 19 -10.47 2.16 10.84
CA ALA A 19 -11.62 1.24 10.67
C ALA A 19 -12.81 1.67 11.53
N GLY A 20 -13.28 2.91 11.36
CA GLY A 20 -14.39 3.47 12.14
C GLY A 20 -15.74 2.80 11.87
N SER A 21 -16.74 3.13 12.70
CA SER A 21 -18.07 2.51 12.65
C SER A 21 -19.26 3.49 12.59
N ASP A 22 -19.03 4.81 12.69
CA ASP A 22 -20.10 5.83 12.57
C ASP A 22 -20.49 6.08 11.10
N TRP A 23 -21.04 5.04 10.47
CA TRP A 23 -21.54 5.08 9.09
C TRP A 23 -22.74 6.03 8.92
N GLN A 24 -23.41 6.41 10.01
CA GLN A 24 -24.50 7.38 9.96
C GLN A 24 -23.98 8.79 9.73
N ALA A 25 -22.86 9.18 10.36
CA ALA A 25 -22.17 10.43 10.04
C ALA A 25 -21.64 10.43 8.59
N VAL A 26 -21.04 9.33 8.13
CA VAL A 26 -20.57 9.18 6.74
C VAL A 26 -21.72 9.39 5.75
N THR A 27 -22.85 8.72 5.96
CA THR A 27 -24.05 8.84 5.10
C THR A 27 -24.58 10.28 5.08
N ARG A 28 -24.64 10.96 6.23
CA ARG A 28 -25.07 12.37 6.30
C ARG A 28 -24.15 13.30 5.53
N ARG A 29 -22.84 13.07 5.58
CA ARG A 29 -21.84 13.94 4.94
C ARG A 29 -21.76 13.71 3.42
N LEU A 30 -21.90 12.47 2.97
CA LEU A 30 -21.91 12.12 1.54
C LEU A 30 -23.28 12.34 0.89
N GLY A 31 -24.37 12.29 1.66
CA GLY A 31 -25.74 12.33 1.13
C GLY A 31 -26.23 11.02 0.51
N VAL A 32 -25.42 9.96 0.58
CA VAL A 32 -25.71 8.63 0.06
C VAL A 32 -25.22 7.54 1.02
N ARG A 33 -25.86 6.37 0.99
CA ARG A 33 -25.33 5.18 1.68
C ARG A 33 -24.21 4.59 0.83
N LEU A 34 -23.17 4.08 1.48
CA LEU A 34 -22.10 3.34 0.82
C LEU A 34 -22.44 1.85 0.65
N PRO A 35 -21.82 1.17 -0.33
CA PRO A 35 -21.98 -0.27 -0.51
C PRO A 35 -21.61 -1.07 0.75
N GLY A 36 -22.33 -2.14 1.03
CA GLY A 36 -22.12 -2.98 2.21
C GLY A 36 -20.82 -3.78 2.20
N ASP A 37 -20.35 -4.18 1.01
CA ASP A 37 -19.08 -4.87 0.85
C ASP A 37 -17.89 -3.94 1.17
N TYR A 38 -17.98 -2.67 0.79
CA TYR A 38 -17.02 -1.64 1.16
C TYR A 38 -17.02 -1.35 2.66
N ARG A 39 -18.18 -1.28 3.31
CA ARG A 39 -18.22 -1.15 4.78
C ARG A 39 -17.45 -2.30 5.44
N GLY A 40 -17.68 -3.53 4.99
CA GLY A 40 -16.95 -4.69 5.47
C GLY A 40 -15.45 -4.64 5.16
N LEU A 41 -15.04 -4.13 3.99
CA LEU A 41 -13.62 -3.88 3.69
C LEU A 41 -12.99 -2.93 4.71
N VAL A 42 -13.62 -1.78 4.94
CA VAL A 42 -13.12 -0.75 5.87
C VAL A 42 -13.06 -1.28 7.30
N GLU A 43 -14.08 -2.01 7.73
CA GLU A 43 -14.14 -2.60 9.08
C GLU A 43 -13.06 -3.67 9.31
N GLN A 44 -12.68 -4.42 8.27
CA GLN A 44 -11.69 -5.50 8.38
C GLN A 44 -10.26 -5.04 8.12
N TYR A 45 -10.04 -4.23 7.09
CA TYR A 45 -8.69 -3.83 6.65
C TYR A 45 -8.30 -2.42 7.11
N GLY A 46 -9.26 -1.51 7.19
CA GLY A 46 -9.00 -0.10 7.45
C GLY A 46 -8.22 0.59 6.32
N TRP A 47 -7.59 1.72 6.63
CA TRP A 47 -6.76 2.49 5.73
C TRP A 47 -5.42 1.78 5.49
N GLY A 48 -5.10 1.59 4.22
CA GLY A 48 -3.88 0.92 3.79
C GLY A 48 -3.90 0.59 2.31
N GLU A 49 -3.08 -0.36 1.91
CA GLU A 49 -2.95 -0.77 0.50
C GLU A 49 -2.78 -2.27 0.32
N PHE A 50 -3.35 -2.79 -0.76
CA PHE A 50 -3.20 -4.16 -1.21
C PHE A 50 -2.05 -4.25 -2.21
N CYS A 51 -1.13 -5.17 -1.93
CA CYS A 51 -0.02 -5.54 -2.79
C CYS A 51 0.80 -4.35 -3.31
N ASP A 52 0.97 -3.33 -2.46
CA ASP A 52 1.66 -2.07 -2.73
C ASP A 52 1.18 -1.34 -4.02
N LEU A 53 -0.05 -1.62 -4.47
CA LEU A 53 -0.68 -1.00 -5.65
C LEU A 53 -2.00 -0.32 -5.29
N LEU A 54 -3.00 -1.09 -4.81
CA LEU A 54 -4.37 -0.58 -4.61
C LEU A 54 -4.55 -0.02 -3.20
N ARG A 55 -4.74 1.29 -3.10
CA ARG A 55 -4.98 2.00 -1.84
C ARG A 55 -6.46 1.99 -1.50
N LEU A 56 -6.79 1.50 -0.30
CA LEU A 56 -8.11 1.59 0.30
C LEU A 56 -8.17 2.85 1.14
N TRP A 57 -8.92 3.86 0.69
CA TRP A 57 -9.22 5.03 1.51
C TRP A 57 -10.47 4.76 2.34
N THR A 58 -10.49 5.29 3.54
CA THR A 58 -11.61 5.15 4.47
C THR A 58 -12.27 6.52 4.68
N PRO A 59 -13.55 6.59 5.02
CA PRO A 59 -14.19 7.87 5.33
C PRO A 59 -13.83 8.37 6.75
N PHE A 60 -12.93 7.67 7.45
CA PHE A 60 -12.55 7.93 8.83
C PHE A 60 -11.11 8.43 8.90
N GLY A 61 -10.69 8.84 10.10
CA GLY A 61 -9.37 9.43 10.31
C GLY A 61 -9.30 10.92 9.95
N THR A 62 -8.19 11.53 10.31
CA THR A 62 -7.90 12.96 10.09
C THR A 62 -6.59 13.18 9.33
N ASN A 63 -5.95 12.10 8.87
CA ASN A 63 -4.74 12.20 8.08
C ASN A 63 -5.03 12.87 6.74
N ARG A 64 -4.15 13.78 6.28
CA ARG A 64 -4.34 14.48 5.00
C ARG A 64 -4.43 13.56 3.77
N PHE A 65 -3.99 12.31 3.88
CA PHE A 65 -4.01 11.29 2.82
C PHE A 65 -5.16 10.27 2.97
N ASN A 66 -6.06 10.46 3.95
CA ASN A 66 -7.22 9.60 4.21
C ASN A 66 -8.42 10.45 4.64
N GLY A 67 -9.58 9.83 4.79
CA GLY A 67 -10.77 10.47 5.31
C GLY A 67 -11.77 10.89 4.23
N ILE A 68 -12.95 11.29 4.71
CA ILE A 68 -14.13 11.54 3.86
C ILE A 68 -13.91 12.63 2.79
N ASP A 69 -12.97 13.54 3.00
CA ASP A 69 -12.67 14.59 2.05
C ASP A 69 -12.05 14.02 0.76
N TRP A 70 -11.32 12.90 0.79
CA TRP A 70 -10.84 12.22 -0.43
C TRP A 70 -11.97 11.66 -1.29
N GLN A 71 -13.12 11.36 -0.68
CA GLN A 71 -14.31 10.90 -1.39
C GLN A 71 -15.10 12.08 -1.99
N THR A 72 -14.90 13.29 -1.49
CA THR A 72 -15.63 14.51 -1.91
C THR A 72 -14.76 15.53 -2.63
N ALA A 73 -13.45 15.26 -2.77
CA ALA A 73 -12.50 16.17 -3.38
C ALA A 73 -12.85 16.40 -4.86
N PRO A 74 -12.92 17.66 -5.32
CA PRO A 74 -13.14 17.95 -6.72
C PRO A 74 -11.99 17.39 -7.57
N ALA A 75 -12.33 16.82 -8.72
CA ALA A 75 -11.35 16.40 -9.70
C ALA A 75 -10.57 17.61 -10.22
N PRO A 76 -9.32 17.41 -10.67
CA PRO A 76 -8.58 18.46 -11.35
C PRO A 76 -9.38 18.99 -12.54
N PRO A 77 -9.29 20.30 -12.84
CA PRO A 77 -10.04 20.91 -13.93
C PRO A 77 -9.67 20.26 -15.26
N VAL A 78 -10.64 19.53 -15.80
CA VAL A 78 -10.58 18.81 -17.07
C VAL A 78 -10.61 19.84 -18.20
N SER A 79 -9.63 19.82 -19.11
CA SER A 79 -9.65 20.73 -20.27
C SER A 79 -10.85 20.42 -21.17
N ALA A 80 -11.26 21.36 -22.04
CA ALA A 80 -12.40 21.14 -22.94
C ALA A 80 -12.20 19.93 -23.89
N ARG A 81 -10.95 19.59 -24.20
CA ARG A 81 -10.57 18.41 -24.99
C ARG A 81 -10.65 17.11 -24.17
N ASP A 82 -10.45 17.21 -22.87
CA ASP A 82 -10.51 16.07 -21.95
C ASP A 82 -11.94 15.75 -21.50
N ARG A 83 -12.90 16.67 -21.63
CA ARG A 83 -14.33 16.39 -21.35
C ARG A 83 -14.91 15.27 -22.22
N GLU A 84 -14.37 15.08 -23.42
CA GLU A 84 -14.73 13.97 -24.32
C GLU A 84 -14.14 12.63 -23.83
N ARG A 85 -13.06 12.69 -23.03
CA ARG A 85 -12.38 11.56 -22.37
C ARG A 85 -12.92 11.29 -20.95
N TYR A 86 -13.79 12.17 -20.45
CA TYR A 86 -14.22 12.24 -19.05
C TYR A 86 -15.76 12.19 -18.99
N PRO A 87 -16.38 11.01 -19.20
CA PRO A 87 -17.82 10.91 -19.42
C PRO A 87 -18.66 11.08 -18.15
N TYR A 88 -18.05 10.98 -16.97
CA TYR A 88 -18.79 10.99 -15.71
C TYR A 88 -18.61 12.31 -14.94
N PRO A 89 -19.71 12.91 -14.43
CA PRO A 89 -19.57 13.98 -13.47
C PRO A 89 -19.03 13.43 -12.14
N LEU A 90 -18.75 14.30 -11.16
CA LEU A 90 -18.42 13.86 -9.81
C LEU A 90 -19.64 13.93 -8.89
N HIS A 91 -19.74 12.99 -7.95
CA HIS A 91 -20.72 13.08 -6.86
C HIS A 91 -20.58 14.43 -6.12
N PRO A 92 -21.67 15.19 -5.85
CA PRO A 92 -23.07 14.76 -5.80
C PRO A 92 -23.89 14.97 -7.09
N ALA A 93 -23.26 15.28 -8.22
CA ALA A 93 -24.01 15.35 -9.47
C ALA A 93 -24.61 13.97 -9.80
N PRO A 94 -25.86 13.89 -10.33
CA PRO A 94 -26.49 12.62 -10.68
C PRO A 94 -25.63 11.78 -11.63
N GLY A 95 -25.45 10.49 -11.35
CA GLY A 95 -24.58 9.63 -12.15
C GLY A 95 -23.09 9.89 -11.93
N GLY A 96 -22.72 10.57 -10.84
CA GLY A 96 -21.36 11.01 -10.58
C GLY A 96 -20.45 9.92 -9.98
N LEU A 97 -19.15 10.07 -10.18
CA LEU A 97 -18.15 9.21 -9.55
C LEU A 97 -17.97 9.60 -8.08
N LEU A 98 -17.97 8.59 -7.21
CA LEU A 98 -17.62 8.70 -5.81
C LEU A 98 -16.33 7.91 -5.55
N VAL A 99 -15.26 8.60 -5.16
CA VAL A 99 -13.94 7.98 -5.00
C VAL A 99 -13.89 7.19 -3.69
N TRP A 100 -13.29 6.01 -3.72
CA TRP A 100 -13.12 5.14 -2.55
C TRP A 100 -11.71 4.60 -2.37
N GLY A 101 -10.86 4.77 -3.38
CA GLY A 101 -9.47 4.37 -3.33
C GLY A 101 -8.68 4.95 -4.49
N GLY A 102 -7.45 4.49 -4.63
CA GLY A 102 -6.59 4.86 -5.74
C GLY A 102 -5.44 3.90 -5.92
N THR A 103 -4.49 4.26 -6.78
CA THR A 103 -3.26 3.50 -7.01
C THR A 103 -2.03 4.28 -6.58
N ILE A 104 -0.87 3.64 -6.62
CA ILE A 104 0.42 4.35 -6.52
C ILE A 104 0.68 5.26 -7.72
N ASP A 105 0.09 4.93 -8.87
CA ASP A 105 0.19 5.67 -10.15
C ASP A 105 -0.84 6.80 -10.29
N ALA A 106 -1.42 7.23 -9.16
CA ALA A 106 -2.42 8.29 -9.07
C ALA A 106 -3.75 8.02 -9.81
N ASP A 107 -4.01 6.78 -10.22
CA ASP A 107 -5.34 6.37 -10.68
C ASP A 107 -6.32 6.38 -9.52
N ARG A 108 -7.59 6.55 -9.84
CA ARG A 108 -8.70 6.58 -8.88
C ARG A 108 -9.58 5.36 -9.04
N LEU A 109 -9.98 4.80 -7.91
CA LEU A 109 -10.99 3.77 -7.81
C LEU A 109 -12.29 4.44 -7.35
N CYS A 110 -13.29 4.41 -8.22
CA CYS A 110 -14.54 5.13 -8.03
C CYS A 110 -15.73 4.18 -8.08
N TRP A 111 -16.84 4.56 -7.46
CA TRP A 111 -18.16 4.00 -7.78
C TRP A 111 -18.87 4.92 -8.76
N LEU A 112 -19.54 4.34 -9.75
CA LEU A 112 -20.52 5.07 -10.55
C LEU A 112 -21.86 5.12 -9.81
N THR A 113 -22.18 6.28 -9.22
CA THR A 113 -23.36 6.39 -8.35
C THR A 113 -24.66 6.47 -9.17
N GLY A 114 -25.41 5.37 -9.20
CA GLY A 114 -26.70 5.28 -9.89
C GLY A 114 -27.53 4.13 -9.34
N GLY A 115 -28.83 4.37 -9.09
CA GLY A 115 -29.69 3.35 -8.49
C GLY A 115 -29.26 2.98 -7.06
N GLU A 116 -29.44 1.71 -6.70
CA GLU A 116 -29.14 1.21 -5.34
C GLU A 116 -27.62 1.07 -5.11
N PRO A 117 -27.09 1.51 -3.95
CA PRO A 117 -25.66 1.43 -3.64
C PRO A 117 -25.01 0.06 -3.76
N GLN A 118 -25.78 -1.01 -3.58
CA GLN A 118 -25.24 -2.37 -3.67
C GLN A 118 -24.89 -2.79 -5.10
N ASP A 119 -25.42 -2.07 -6.09
CA ASP A 119 -25.27 -2.37 -7.52
C ASP A 119 -24.33 -1.38 -8.23
N TRP A 120 -23.68 -0.49 -7.49
CA TRP A 120 -22.76 0.50 -8.07
C TRP A 120 -21.50 -0.19 -8.60
N PRO A 121 -21.21 -0.08 -9.91
CA PRO A 121 -20.00 -0.67 -10.47
C PRO A 121 -18.76 0.15 -10.09
N VAL A 122 -17.62 -0.53 -10.06
CA VAL A 122 -16.31 0.12 -9.91
C VAL A 122 -15.87 0.71 -11.26
N VAL A 123 -15.41 1.96 -11.23
CA VAL A 123 -14.73 2.61 -12.34
C VAL A 123 -13.28 2.83 -11.91
N VAL A 124 -12.35 2.19 -12.63
CA VAL A 124 -10.92 2.54 -12.58
C VAL A 124 -10.72 3.72 -13.51
N TRP A 125 -10.16 4.80 -12.99
CA TRP A 125 -10.01 6.03 -13.75
C TRP A 125 -8.59 6.57 -13.62
N SER A 126 -7.85 6.58 -14.72
CA SER A 126 -6.43 6.92 -14.73
C SER A 126 -6.18 8.42 -14.73
N GLU A 127 -4.98 8.82 -14.27
CA GLU A 127 -4.54 10.21 -14.33
C GLU A 127 -4.55 10.77 -15.77
N ASP A 128 -4.22 9.93 -16.76
CA ASP A 128 -4.23 10.32 -18.17
C ASP A 128 -5.65 10.30 -18.81
N GLY A 129 -6.70 9.99 -18.02
CA GLY A 129 -8.09 10.05 -18.44
C GLY A 129 -8.63 8.80 -19.13
N ARG A 130 -7.90 7.68 -19.14
CA ARG A 130 -8.48 6.37 -19.51
C ARG A 130 -9.37 5.86 -18.38
N TYR A 131 -10.37 5.07 -18.70
CA TYR A 131 -11.22 4.46 -17.70
C TYR A 131 -11.70 3.08 -18.12
N GLU A 132 -11.98 2.25 -17.12
CA GLU A 132 -12.60 0.94 -17.28
C GLU A 132 -13.65 0.73 -16.19
N THR A 133 -14.80 0.18 -16.59
CA THR A 133 -15.92 -0.08 -15.69
C THR A 133 -16.07 -1.57 -15.46
N PHE A 134 -16.16 -1.95 -14.19
CA PHE A 134 -16.30 -3.32 -13.74
C PHE A 134 -17.59 -3.44 -12.92
N ALA A 135 -18.41 -4.44 -13.26
CA ALA A 135 -19.69 -4.68 -12.58
C ALA A 135 -19.62 -4.93 -11.05
N PRO A 136 -18.59 -5.56 -10.46
CA PRO A 136 -18.58 -5.86 -9.04
C PRO A 136 -18.43 -4.62 -8.15
N GLY A 137 -18.81 -4.77 -6.87
CA GLY A 137 -18.51 -3.82 -5.81
C GLY A 137 -17.03 -3.80 -5.41
N ALA A 138 -16.64 -2.93 -4.48
CA ALA A 138 -15.24 -2.68 -4.14
C ALA A 138 -14.50 -3.95 -3.64
N ALA A 139 -15.13 -4.76 -2.78
CA ALA A 139 -14.49 -5.94 -2.20
C ALA A 139 -14.28 -7.04 -3.23
N GLU A 140 -15.29 -7.26 -4.07
CA GLU A 140 -15.23 -8.24 -5.14
C GLU A 140 -14.30 -7.80 -6.28
N PHE A 141 -14.19 -6.49 -6.53
CA PHE A 141 -13.20 -5.95 -7.46
C PHE A 141 -11.76 -6.23 -6.99
N ILE A 142 -11.42 -5.90 -5.74
CA ILE A 142 -10.08 -6.16 -5.18
C ILE A 142 -9.78 -7.66 -5.20
N GLU A 143 -10.73 -8.49 -4.76
CA GLU A 143 -10.59 -9.96 -4.79
C GLU A 143 -10.42 -10.51 -6.21
N GLY A 144 -11.16 -9.95 -7.16
CA GLY A 144 -11.10 -10.24 -8.59
C GLY A 144 -9.73 -9.93 -9.18
N TRP A 145 -9.20 -8.75 -8.88
CA TRP A 145 -7.88 -8.31 -9.33
C TRP A 145 -6.76 -9.15 -8.70
N ILE A 146 -6.76 -9.33 -7.38
CA ILE A 146 -5.74 -10.13 -6.67
C ILE A 146 -5.70 -11.57 -7.18
N GLY A 147 -6.87 -12.18 -7.39
CA GLY A 147 -6.93 -13.56 -7.87
C GLY A 147 -6.92 -13.70 -9.40
N GLY A 148 -6.57 -12.65 -10.14
CA GLY A 148 -6.38 -12.69 -11.60
C GLY A 148 -7.64 -12.90 -12.44
N ARG A 149 -8.85 -12.78 -11.87
CA ARG A 149 -10.12 -12.86 -12.62
C ARG A 149 -10.51 -11.53 -13.27
N ILE A 150 -9.97 -10.42 -12.76
CA ILE A 150 -10.14 -9.09 -13.33
C ILE A 150 -8.80 -8.65 -13.90
N THR A 151 -8.76 -8.50 -15.22
CA THR A 151 -7.65 -7.90 -15.95
C THR A 151 -8.06 -6.49 -16.37
N SER A 152 -7.17 -5.51 -16.17
CA SER A 152 -7.38 -4.11 -16.52
C SER A 152 -6.28 -3.67 -17.47
N ARG A 153 -6.61 -2.79 -18.41
CA ARG A 153 -5.65 -2.10 -19.30
C ARG A 153 -5.02 -0.88 -18.64
N VAL A 154 -5.56 -0.45 -17.51
CA VAL A 154 -5.07 0.66 -16.69
C VAL A 154 -4.19 0.15 -15.55
N LEU A 155 -4.67 -0.84 -14.79
CA LEU A 155 -3.94 -1.38 -13.65
C LEU A 155 -2.88 -2.39 -14.07
N ALA A 156 -1.74 -2.35 -13.38
CA ALA A 156 -0.78 -3.44 -13.43
C ALA A 156 -1.40 -4.76 -12.92
N GLU A 157 -0.95 -5.88 -13.47
CA GLU A 157 -1.32 -7.20 -12.99
C GLU A 157 -0.52 -7.58 -11.74
N MET A 158 -1.10 -8.42 -10.90
CA MET A 158 -0.38 -9.06 -9.81
C MET A 158 0.71 -10.00 -10.35
N GLU A 159 1.90 -9.96 -9.76
CA GLU A 159 2.92 -10.96 -10.03
C GLU A 159 2.41 -12.35 -9.59
N PRO A 160 2.28 -13.33 -10.50
CA PRO A 160 1.60 -14.60 -10.21
C PRO A 160 2.25 -15.44 -9.10
N GLU A 161 3.54 -15.24 -8.86
CA GLU A 161 4.32 -16.02 -7.87
C GLU A 161 4.28 -15.40 -6.46
N LEU A 162 3.82 -14.15 -6.33
CA LEU A 162 3.76 -13.48 -5.03
C LEU A 162 2.46 -13.81 -4.30
N ALA A 163 2.61 -14.24 -3.04
CA ALA A 163 1.48 -14.30 -2.13
C ALA A 163 0.96 -12.87 -1.89
N PRO A 164 -0.35 -12.59 -2.01
CA PRO A 164 -0.86 -11.23 -1.87
C PRO A 164 -0.84 -10.76 -0.41
N TRP A 165 -0.71 -9.45 -0.19
CA TRP A 165 -0.61 -8.85 1.14
C TRP A 165 -1.43 -7.56 1.27
N PHE A 166 -1.64 -7.14 2.51
CA PHE A 166 -2.16 -5.83 2.86
C PHE A 166 -1.17 -5.11 3.79
N THR A 167 -0.85 -3.86 3.47
CA THR A 167 -0.01 -2.99 4.28
C THR A 167 -0.92 -1.93 4.92
N ALA A 168 -1.13 -2.01 6.24
CA ALA A 168 -1.87 -0.98 6.97
C ALA A 168 -1.08 0.34 6.99
N ALA A 169 -1.78 1.46 6.78
CA ALA A 169 -1.22 2.83 6.76
C ALA A 169 -0.93 3.35 8.18
N ARG A 170 -0.19 2.55 8.96
CA ARG A 170 0.26 2.92 10.30
C ARG A 170 1.61 3.64 10.22
N PRO A 171 1.89 4.57 11.14
CA PRO A 171 3.20 5.23 11.20
C PRO A 171 4.35 4.24 11.38
N ARG A 172 5.38 4.36 10.54
CA ARG A 172 6.64 3.62 10.64
C ARG A 172 7.83 4.57 10.60
N VAL A 173 8.89 4.17 11.28
CA VAL A 173 10.20 4.83 11.28
C VAL A 173 11.00 4.24 10.14
N HIS A 174 11.53 5.10 9.26
CA HIS A 174 12.33 4.69 8.12
C HIS A 174 13.83 4.85 8.42
N ARG A 175 14.59 3.78 8.22
CA ARG A 175 16.05 3.77 8.35
C ARG A 175 16.68 3.12 7.13
N CYS A 176 17.82 3.66 6.70
CA CYS A 176 18.68 3.04 5.70
C CYS A 176 20.05 2.77 6.34
N LEU A 177 20.43 1.50 6.42
CA LEU A 177 21.73 1.05 6.91
C LEU A 177 22.64 0.87 5.69
N HIS A 178 23.64 1.74 5.56
CA HIS A 178 24.62 1.68 4.47
C HIS A 178 25.72 0.70 4.88
N LEU A 179 26.00 -0.28 4.04
CA LEU A 179 26.84 -1.41 4.38
C LEU A 179 28.15 -1.40 3.58
N THR A 180 29.16 -2.06 4.14
CA THR A 180 30.30 -2.53 3.34
C THR A 180 29.90 -3.77 2.53
N GLU A 181 30.43 -3.94 1.33
CA GLU A 181 30.14 -5.09 0.43
C GLU A 181 30.29 -6.47 1.10
N GLY A 182 31.24 -6.63 2.03
CA GLY A 182 31.52 -7.92 2.66
C GLY A 182 32.13 -8.94 1.67
N ALA A 183 32.30 -10.19 2.11
CA ALA A 183 32.90 -11.27 1.31
C ALA A 183 31.87 -12.23 0.68
N LEU A 184 30.64 -12.26 1.20
CA LEU A 184 29.60 -13.16 0.73
C LEU A 184 28.87 -12.58 -0.50
N PRO A 185 28.46 -13.40 -1.48
CA PRO A 185 27.61 -12.93 -2.58
C PRO A 185 26.22 -12.47 -2.13
N HIS A 186 25.56 -11.63 -2.95
CA HIS A 186 24.24 -11.06 -2.66
C HIS A 186 23.19 -12.08 -2.21
N ALA A 187 23.01 -13.16 -2.97
CA ALA A 187 22.00 -14.17 -2.68
C ALA A 187 22.20 -14.84 -1.30
N GLU A 188 23.45 -15.05 -0.90
CA GLU A 188 23.77 -15.64 0.40
C GLU A 188 23.54 -14.64 1.54
N ARG A 189 23.88 -13.36 1.33
CA ARG A 189 23.56 -12.29 2.28
C ARG A 189 22.06 -12.12 2.47
N LEU A 190 21.29 -12.12 1.38
CA LEU A 190 19.83 -12.06 1.42
C LEU A 190 19.25 -13.26 2.20
N ARG A 191 19.79 -14.48 1.98
CA ARG A 191 19.37 -15.68 2.72
C ARG A 191 19.63 -15.53 4.22
N VAL A 192 20.81 -15.05 4.61
CA VAL A 192 21.16 -14.78 6.02
C VAL A 192 20.25 -13.71 6.62
N LEU A 193 20.03 -12.60 5.91
CA LEU A 193 19.15 -11.51 6.35
C LEU A 193 17.72 -12.00 6.58
N ARG A 194 17.14 -12.73 5.61
CA ARG A 194 15.78 -13.27 5.74
C ARG A 194 15.66 -14.31 6.85
N ALA A 195 16.71 -15.09 7.11
CA ALA A 195 16.74 -16.04 8.22
C ALA A 195 16.81 -15.34 9.59
N ALA A 196 17.66 -14.32 9.73
CA ALA A 196 17.76 -13.53 10.97
C ALA A 196 16.46 -12.74 11.26
N LEU A 197 15.77 -12.30 10.21
CA LEU A 197 14.51 -11.56 10.29
C LEU A 197 13.27 -12.46 10.21
N ALA A 198 13.42 -13.79 10.18
CA ALA A 198 12.30 -14.72 10.07
C ALA A 198 11.28 -14.56 11.23
N PRO A 199 9.98 -14.84 10.97
CA PRO A 199 9.41 -15.24 9.69
C PRO A 199 9.29 -14.06 8.70
N THR A 200 9.63 -14.29 7.42
CA THR A 200 9.52 -13.28 6.35
C THR A 200 8.64 -13.75 5.19
N ALA A 201 7.94 -12.81 4.55
CA ALA A 201 7.15 -13.00 3.34
C ALA A 201 7.77 -12.20 2.18
N ASP A 202 7.81 -12.79 1.00
CA ASP A 202 8.34 -12.16 -0.20
C ASP A 202 7.40 -11.09 -0.75
N ARG A 203 7.94 -9.97 -1.22
CA ARG A 203 7.18 -8.87 -1.84
C ARG A 203 7.72 -8.46 -3.20
N GLY A 204 8.42 -9.39 -3.86
CA GLY A 204 8.96 -9.20 -5.19
C GLY A 204 10.36 -8.64 -5.19
N SER A 205 10.89 -8.54 -6.40
CA SER A 205 12.24 -8.06 -6.63
C SER A 205 12.30 -7.33 -7.95
N TRP A 206 13.27 -6.42 -8.07
CA TRP A 206 13.56 -5.74 -9.32
C TRP A 206 15.03 -5.85 -9.64
N ARG A 207 15.36 -5.94 -10.93
CA ARG A 207 16.72 -5.94 -11.48
C ARG A 207 16.76 -5.01 -12.68
N SER A 208 17.86 -4.30 -12.87
CA SER A 208 18.11 -3.54 -14.11
C SER A 208 18.39 -4.49 -15.28
N GLU A 209 18.27 -4.00 -16.51
CA GLU A 209 18.60 -4.79 -17.72
C GLU A 209 20.05 -5.27 -17.73
N SER A 210 20.99 -4.49 -17.17
CA SER A 210 22.39 -4.89 -17.07
C SER A 210 22.66 -5.89 -15.93
N GLY A 211 21.73 -6.01 -14.98
CA GLY A 211 21.87 -6.83 -13.78
C GLY A 211 22.80 -6.25 -12.70
N ASP A 212 23.36 -5.06 -12.93
CA ASP A 212 24.27 -4.41 -11.98
C ASP A 212 23.54 -3.78 -10.78
N ASP A 213 22.27 -3.43 -10.97
CA ASP A 213 21.42 -2.82 -9.97
C ASP A 213 20.19 -3.69 -9.72
N GLY A 214 19.67 -3.60 -8.50
CA GLY A 214 18.48 -4.33 -8.12
C GLY A 214 18.15 -4.21 -6.65
N GLN A 215 16.97 -4.68 -6.32
CA GLN A 215 16.45 -4.68 -4.96
C GLN A 215 15.55 -5.88 -4.72
N ASP A 216 15.57 -6.41 -3.50
CA ASP A 216 14.66 -7.44 -3.02
C ASP A 216 13.77 -6.86 -1.94
N HIS A 217 12.45 -7.02 -2.07
CA HIS A 217 11.46 -6.54 -1.13
C HIS A 217 10.87 -7.70 -0.35
N PHE A 218 10.78 -7.55 0.96
CA PHE A 218 10.15 -8.54 1.83
C PHE A 218 9.65 -7.87 3.09
N ALA A 219 8.78 -8.55 3.83
CA ALA A 219 8.33 -8.08 5.13
C ALA A 219 8.43 -9.17 6.18
N THR A 220 8.55 -8.77 7.45
CA THR A 220 8.37 -9.70 8.56
C THR A 220 6.88 -9.99 8.74
N ALA A 221 6.52 -11.25 8.99
CA ALA A 221 5.12 -11.65 9.09
C ALA A 221 4.49 -11.28 10.45
N ASP A 222 5.30 -11.05 11.48
CA ASP A 222 4.88 -10.90 12.87
C ASP A 222 5.12 -9.49 13.45
N THR A 223 6.12 -8.76 12.93
CA THR A 223 6.50 -7.44 13.46
C THR A 223 6.14 -6.25 12.57
N ASP A 224 5.56 -6.51 11.39
CA ASP A 224 5.12 -5.48 10.45
C ASP A 224 6.28 -4.55 10.00
N TRP A 225 7.45 -5.16 9.81
CA TRP A 225 8.63 -4.49 9.26
C TRP A 225 8.65 -4.68 7.75
N LEU A 226 8.82 -3.58 7.03
CA LEU A 226 8.95 -3.56 5.57
C LEU A 226 10.42 -3.39 5.23
N LEU A 227 10.97 -4.27 4.41
CA LEU A 227 12.38 -4.27 4.07
C LEU A 227 12.60 -4.21 2.56
N THR A 228 13.63 -3.46 2.20
CA THR A 228 14.27 -3.53 0.89
C THR A 228 15.76 -3.77 1.07
N TYR A 229 16.30 -4.76 0.36
CA TYR A 229 17.73 -5.03 0.32
C TYR A 229 18.30 -4.75 -1.07
N ASP A 230 19.19 -3.76 -1.17
CA ASP A 230 19.73 -3.27 -2.44
C ASP A 230 21.01 -4.04 -2.83
N LEU A 231 21.12 -4.42 -4.10
CA LEU A 231 22.22 -5.26 -4.64
C LEU A 231 23.58 -4.56 -4.55
N ALA A 232 23.67 -3.32 -5.00
CA ALA A 232 24.88 -2.50 -5.00
C ALA A 232 24.54 -1.00 -5.21
N ARG A 233 25.50 -0.12 -4.85
CA ARG A 233 25.54 1.33 -5.15
C ARG A 233 24.24 2.14 -4.86
N PRO A 234 23.91 2.38 -3.58
CA PRO A 234 24.63 1.91 -2.39
C PRO A 234 24.18 0.52 -1.97
N HIS A 235 25.12 -0.31 -1.49
CA HIS A 235 24.79 -1.54 -0.78
C HIS A 235 24.18 -1.16 0.57
N GLN A 236 22.87 -1.36 0.73
CA GLN A 236 22.14 -0.93 1.91
C GLN A 236 20.96 -1.85 2.24
N ILE A 237 20.55 -1.82 3.50
CA ILE A 237 19.25 -2.33 3.95
C ILE A 237 18.37 -1.12 4.26
N ARG A 238 17.20 -1.04 3.64
CA ARG A 238 16.16 -0.09 3.99
C ARG A 238 15.10 -0.80 4.80
N ILE A 239 14.69 -0.21 5.90
CA ILE A 239 13.65 -0.76 6.77
C ILE A 239 12.65 0.33 7.17
N ALA A 240 11.36 -0.03 7.19
CA ALA A 240 10.31 0.71 7.86
C ALA A 240 9.73 -0.16 8.98
N TYR A 241 9.70 0.34 10.22
CA TYR A 241 9.22 -0.43 11.38
C TYR A 241 8.38 0.45 12.33
N PRO A 242 7.40 -0.12 13.08
CA PRO A 242 6.70 0.62 14.13
C PRO A 242 7.65 1.19 15.18
N ALA A 243 7.47 2.42 15.64
CA ALA A 243 8.44 3.09 16.51
C ALA A 243 8.75 2.30 17.81
N GLU A 244 7.76 1.60 18.35
CA GLU A 244 7.90 0.71 19.51
C GLU A 244 8.85 -0.47 19.27
N HIS A 245 9.16 -0.79 18.01
CA HIS A 245 10.09 -1.84 17.61
C HIS A 245 11.53 -1.34 17.42
N SER A 246 11.87 -0.11 17.84
CA SER A 246 13.22 0.47 17.66
C SER A 246 14.35 -0.45 18.16
N ALA A 247 14.35 -0.80 19.44
CA ALA A 247 15.38 -1.65 20.03
C ALA A 247 15.51 -3.04 19.36
N PRO A 248 14.41 -3.83 19.19
CA PRO A 248 14.52 -5.13 18.53
C PRO A 248 14.90 -5.03 17.05
N ALA A 249 14.49 -3.97 16.34
CA ALA A 249 14.90 -3.75 14.95
C ALA A 249 16.40 -3.51 14.83
N TRP A 250 16.98 -2.67 15.69
CA TRP A 250 18.43 -2.47 15.74
C TRP A 250 19.17 -3.77 16.01
N GLN A 251 18.78 -4.49 17.07
CA GLN A 251 19.48 -5.70 17.50
C GLN A 251 19.51 -6.74 16.38
N ARG A 252 18.35 -7.09 15.81
CA ARG A 252 18.25 -8.12 14.78
C ARG A 252 18.97 -7.74 13.49
N LEU A 253 18.90 -6.46 13.09
CA LEU A 253 19.61 -5.99 11.90
C LEU A 253 21.12 -5.96 12.11
N HIS A 254 21.60 -5.54 13.29
CA HIS A 254 23.02 -5.54 13.60
C HIS A 254 23.59 -6.97 13.55
N GLU A 255 22.94 -7.92 14.23
CA GLU A 255 23.31 -9.33 14.21
C GLU A 255 23.28 -9.90 12.78
N ALA A 256 22.24 -9.58 11.99
CA ALA A 256 22.15 -10.01 10.59
C ALA A 256 23.31 -9.46 9.76
N VAL A 257 23.66 -8.17 9.91
CA VAL A 257 24.76 -7.52 9.19
C VAL A 257 26.10 -8.17 9.50
N GLU A 258 26.36 -8.51 10.76
CA GLU A 258 27.57 -9.24 11.14
C GLU A 258 27.63 -10.64 10.50
N LEU A 259 26.52 -11.38 10.52
CA LEU A 259 26.41 -12.70 9.91
C LEU A 259 26.58 -12.67 8.38
N MET A 260 26.16 -11.58 7.73
CA MET A 260 26.41 -11.36 6.30
C MET A 260 27.89 -11.08 5.99
N GLY A 261 28.75 -10.91 7.00
CA GLY A 261 30.15 -10.50 6.83
C GLY A 261 30.30 -9.05 6.42
N CYS A 262 29.30 -8.21 6.74
CA CYS A 262 29.25 -6.79 6.42
C CYS A 262 29.44 -5.95 7.69
N ARG A 263 29.61 -4.63 7.51
CA ARG A 263 29.61 -3.65 8.61
C ARG A 263 28.70 -2.48 8.24
N ILE A 264 28.00 -1.94 9.22
CA ILE A 264 27.23 -0.69 9.08
C ILE A 264 28.23 0.48 9.03
N VAL A 265 28.23 1.22 7.92
CA VAL A 265 29.10 2.39 7.72
C VAL A 265 28.41 3.65 8.22
N ARG A 266 27.12 3.78 7.96
CA ARG A 266 26.28 4.91 8.40
C ARG A 266 24.81 4.52 8.40
N VAL A 267 24.02 5.27 9.16
CA VAL A 267 22.55 5.17 9.15
C VAL A 267 21.97 6.51 8.71
N THR A 268 20.96 6.46 7.85
CA THR A 268 20.19 7.64 7.41
C THR A 268 18.70 7.42 7.62
N ALA A 269 17.92 8.50 7.68
CA ALA A 269 16.48 8.44 7.54
C ALA A 269 16.08 8.08 6.10
N GLY A 270 14.79 7.81 5.86
CA GLY A 270 14.27 7.48 4.53
C GLY A 270 14.48 8.57 3.47
N ASN A 271 14.64 9.83 3.88
CA ASN A 271 14.97 10.96 2.99
C ASN A 271 16.48 11.11 2.70
N GLY A 272 17.31 10.19 3.19
CA GLY A 272 18.76 10.18 2.99
C GLY A 272 19.56 11.07 3.94
N LEU A 273 18.91 11.83 4.83
CA LEU A 273 19.61 12.63 5.83
C LEU A 273 20.26 11.73 6.90
N PRO A 274 21.50 12.00 7.33
CA PRO A 274 22.13 11.28 8.44
C PRO A 274 21.29 11.40 9.72
N VAL A 275 21.17 10.30 10.46
CA VAL A 275 20.55 10.30 11.80
C VAL A 275 21.63 10.08 12.86
N PRO A 276 21.64 10.87 13.95
CA PRO A 276 22.67 10.77 14.98
C PRO A 276 22.49 9.52 15.86
N THR A 277 21.25 9.04 16.01
CA THR A 277 20.88 7.86 16.79
C THR A 277 19.96 6.96 15.98
N TRP A 278 19.95 5.67 16.30
CA TRP A 278 18.98 4.73 15.73
C TRP A 278 17.55 5.08 16.15
N ASP A 279 17.37 5.38 17.44
CA ASP A 279 16.06 5.64 18.00
C ASP A 279 15.37 6.84 17.37
N PRO A 280 14.06 6.75 17.12
CA PRO A 280 13.30 7.80 16.46
C PRO A 280 13.06 9.00 17.37
N GLU A 281 13.02 10.18 16.76
CA GLU A 281 12.53 11.38 17.43
C GLU A 281 10.98 11.42 17.48
N PRO A 282 10.36 12.12 18.45
CA PRO A 282 8.91 12.27 18.49
C PRO A 282 8.35 12.87 17.18
N GLY A 283 7.39 12.18 16.57
CA GLY A 283 6.76 12.62 15.33
C GLY A 283 7.50 12.25 14.04
N GLU A 284 8.61 11.50 14.13
CA GLU A 284 9.37 11.05 12.96
C GLU A 284 8.65 9.96 12.15
N ALA A 285 7.84 9.13 12.80
CA ALA A 285 7.13 8.04 12.14
C ALA A 285 6.04 8.60 11.19
N LEU A 286 6.04 8.12 9.95
CA LEU A 286 5.08 8.52 8.92
C LEU A 286 4.28 7.30 8.45
N PRO A 287 2.99 7.48 8.10
CA PRO A 287 2.14 6.40 7.61
C PRO A 287 2.62 5.82 6.28
#